data_AF-A0A925N8Z8-F1
#
_entry.id   AF-A0A925N8Z8-F1
#
_cell.length_a   1.000
_cell.length_b   1.000
_cell.length_c   1.000
_cell.angle_alpha   90.00
_cell.angle_beta   90.00
_cell.angle_gamma   90.00
#
_symmetry.space_group_name_H-M   'P 1'
#
loop_
_entity.id
_entity.type
_entity.pdbx_description
1 polymer ?
#
loop_
_entity_poly.entity_id
_entity_poly.type
_entity_poly.pdbx_seq_one_letter_code
_entity_poly.pdbx_strand_id
1 'polypeptide(L)'
;MDITIQNFEADLINASMQQPMLLDIWAPWCGPCKALTPVLEKLEVSYAGRFKLAKLNADEQPEISGQLSQMFGVRSIPFCVLFKGGQPIDGFVGALPEEKLREFLDRHVPSADEAAAEEDLALAEELMAEGDPESALEKLQEAVAIDPGNDTARYDYLRALLTAGRVAEARRAFEPVASKVMLDARLSAAGHWIAACEKAESARAPDALAAAIAANRRDFDARFELAQTHFAAQRFTQAMDELLEIVMRDKAWNGELARKTYVAILELMGKPAPVKAEAAAPKGTLEVAGKVNTASADPVVDQYRRKLSMALF
;
A
#
# COMPACT_ATOMS: atom_id res chain seq x y z
N MET A 1 -19.40 6.55 -21.89
CA MET A 1 -18.91 5.53 -22.85
C MET A 1 -19.93 4.42 -22.93
N ASP A 2 -20.23 3.89 -24.12
CA ASP A 2 -21.17 2.77 -24.26
C ASP A 2 -20.43 1.44 -24.22
N ILE A 3 -20.97 0.50 -23.46
CA ILE A 3 -20.39 -0.83 -23.23
C ILE A 3 -21.19 -1.87 -24.00
N THR A 4 -20.46 -2.71 -24.72
CA THR A 4 -20.93 -3.89 -25.43
C THR A 4 -20.16 -5.12 -24.96
N ILE A 5 -20.62 -6.31 -25.32
CA ILE A 5 -19.90 -7.57 -25.07
C ILE A 5 -18.46 -7.56 -25.63
N GLN A 6 -18.19 -6.82 -26.71
CA GLN A 6 -16.86 -6.78 -27.33
C GLN A 6 -15.86 -5.94 -26.52
N ASN A 7 -16.32 -4.88 -25.84
CA ASN A 7 -15.42 -3.97 -25.11
C ASN A 7 -15.56 -4.05 -23.60
N PHE A 8 -16.50 -4.84 -23.06
CA PHE A 8 -16.71 -5.00 -21.62
C PHE A 8 -15.42 -5.31 -20.86
N GLU A 9 -14.61 -6.24 -21.35
CA GLU A 9 -13.36 -6.61 -20.66
C GLU A 9 -12.32 -5.49 -20.69
N ALA A 10 -12.07 -4.90 -21.85
CA ALA A 10 -11.04 -3.87 -22.00
C ALA A 10 -11.45 -2.53 -21.36
N ASP A 11 -12.66 -2.05 -21.68
CA ASP A 11 -13.09 -0.69 -21.40
C ASP A 11 -13.80 -0.55 -20.05
N LEU A 12 -14.23 -1.66 -19.43
CA LEU A 12 -14.82 -1.65 -18.09
C LEU A 12 -13.95 -2.40 -17.07
N ILE A 13 -13.68 -3.69 -17.30
CA ILE A 13 -12.98 -4.50 -16.30
C ILE A 13 -11.52 -4.05 -16.14
N ASN A 14 -10.75 -4.01 -17.22
CA ASN A 14 -9.34 -3.61 -17.16
C ASN A 14 -9.20 -2.12 -16.80
N ALA A 15 -10.06 -1.26 -17.35
CA ALA A 15 -10.11 0.16 -16.96
C ALA A 15 -10.37 0.34 -15.45
N SER A 16 -11.22 -0.51 -14.85
CA SER A 16 -11.51 -0.46 -13.41
C SER A 16 -10.33 -0.83 -12.50
N MET A 17 -9.26 -1.41 -13.06
CA MET A 17 -7.99 -1.63 -12.33
C MET A 17 -7.24 -0.32 -12.06
N GLN A 18 -7.47 0.71 -12.88
CA GLN A 18 -6.76 1.99 -12.80
C GLN A 18 -7.63 3.06 -12.11
N GLN A 19 -8.92 3.10 -12.39
CA GLN A 19 -9.84 4.07 -11.78
C GLN A 19 -11.24 3.46 -11.61
N PRO A 20 -12.05 3.89 -10.62
CA PRO A 20 -13.43 3.43 -10.47
C PRO A 20 -14.29 3.66 -11.73
N MET A 21 -15.04 2.64 -12.13
CA MET A 21 -15.95 2.67 -13.29
C MET A 21 -17.39 2.47 -12.83
N LEU A 22 -18.25 3.47 -12.99
CA LEU A 22 -19.69 3.34 -12.72
C LEU A 22 -20.41 2.92 -14.01
N LEU A 23 -21.04 1.76 -14.01
CA LEU A 23 -21.86 1.27 -15.11
C LEU A 23 -23.34 1.58 -14.89
N ASP A 24 -23.91 2.47 -15.69
CA ASP A 24 -25.35 2.77 -15.77
C ASP A 24 -26.06 1.80 -16.73
N ILE A 25 -26.83 0.86 -16.19
CA ILE A 25 -27.65 -0.08 -16.95
C ILE A 25 -29.03 0.52 -17.17
N TRP A 26 -29.32 0.85 -18.43
CA TRP A 26 -30.49 1.63 -18.84
C TRP A 26 -31.22 1.00 -20.03
N ALA A 27 -32.36 1.57 -20.40
CA ALA A 27 -33.06 1.26 -21.65
C ALA A 27 -33.87 2.47 -22.15
N PRO A 28 -34.19 2.60 -23.45
CA PRO A 28 -34.87 3.78 -24.01
C PRO A 28 -36.29 4.03 -23.45
N TRP A 29 -36.97 2.95 -23.05
CA TRP A 29 -38.31 2.97 -22.46
C TRP A 29 -38.31 3.27 -20.96
N CYS A 30 -37.14 3.25 -20.31
CA CYS A 30 -37.01 3.51 -18.88
C CYS A 30 -37.14 5.01 -18.58
N GLY A 31 -38.31 5.43 -18.10
CA GLY A 31 -38.58 6.81 -17.68
C GLY A 31 -37.60 7.32 -16.61
N PRO A 32 -37.40 6.61 -15.48
CA PRO A 32 -36.46 7.05 -14.44
C PRO A 32 -35.00 7.15 -14.91
N CYS A 33 -34.57 6.31 -15.87
CA CYS A 33 -33.23 6.37 -16.43
C CYS A 33 -32.96 7.74 -17.09
N LYS A 34 -33.96 8.30 -17.79
CA LYS A 34 -33.86 9.62 -18.45
C LYS A 34 -33.61 10.76 -17.47
N ALA A 35 -34.02 10.61 -16.20
CA ALA A 35 -33.73 11.58 -15.15
C ALA A 35 -32.36 11.33 -14.48
N LEU A 36 -31.96 10.06 -14.35
CA LEU A 36 -30.72 9.67 -13.68
C LEU A 36 -29.48 9.94 -14.54
N THR A 37 -29.47 9.52 -15.80
CA THR A 37 -28.26 9.57 -16.65
C THR A 37 -27.65 10.99 -16.74
N PRO A 38 -28.41 12.09 -16.92
CA PRO A 38 -27.83 13.44 -16.94
C PRO A 38 -27.20 13.85 -15.60
N VAL A 39 -27.72 13.37 -14.47
CA VAL A 39 -27.13 13.63 -13.15
C VAL A 39 -25.80 12.88 -13.02
N LEU A 40 -25.73 11.63 -13.48
CA LEU A 40 -24.49 10.85 -13.49
C LEU A 40 -23.42 11.48 -14.39
N GLU A 41 -23.78 11.98 -15.57
CA GLU A 41 -22.87 12.70 -16.46
C GLU A 41 -22.34 14.00 -15.83
N LYS A 42 -23.23 14.76 -15.18
CA LYS A 42 -22.84 15.96 -14.42
C LYS A 42 -21.86 15.60 -13.29
N LEU A 43 -22.12 14.50 -12.59
CA LEU A 43 -21.26 14.03 -11.52
C LEU A 43 -19.89 13.61 -12.06
N GLU A 44 -19.82 12.86 -13.16
CA GLU A 44 -18.57 12.47 -13.82
C GLU A 44 -17.67 13.69 -14.10
N VAL A 45 -18.25 14.76 -14.66
CA VAL A 45 -17.54 16.02 -14.90
C VAL A 45 -17.09 16.66 -13.58
N SER A 46 -17.97 16.74 -12.58
CA SER A 46 -17.64 17.38 -11.29
C SER A 46 -16.60 16.62 -10.46
N TYR A 47 -16.46 15.31 -10.68
CA TYR A 47 -15.44 14.49 -10.03
C TYR A 47 -14.10 14.54 -10.76
N ALA A 48 -14.01 15.26 -11.88
CA ALA A 48 -12.76 15.59 -12.57
C ALA A 48 -11.88 14.36 -12.88
N GLY A 49 -12.50 13.27 -13.33
CA GLY A 49 -11.78 12.05 -13.72
C GLY A 49 -11.55 11.04 -12.58
N ARG A 50 -11.91 11.35 -11.33
CA ARG A 50 -11.79 10.41 -10.20
C ARG A 50 -12.65 9.13 -10.37
N PHE A 51 -13.66 9.17 -11.23
CA PHE A 51 -14.35 7.99 -11.73
C PHE A 51 -14.79 8.21 -13.19
N LYS A 52 -15.13 7.12 -13.87
CA LYS A 52 -15.67 7.16 -15.23
C LYS A 52 -17.09 6.60 -15.30
N LEU A 53 -17.94 7.23 -16.12
CA LEU A 53 -19.29 6.73 -16.41
C LEU A 53 -19.29 5.88 -17.69
N ALA A 54 -19.65 4.61 -17.50
CA ALA A 54 -19.97 3.66 -18.54
C ALA A 54 -21.49 3.46 -18.61
N LYS A 55 -22.03 3.18 -19.78
CA LYS A 55 -23.45 2.97 -20.01
C LYS A 55 -23.66 1.66 -20.75
N LEU A 56 -24.69 0.92 -20.36
CA LEU A 56 -25.06 -0.33 -21.02
C LEU A 56 -26.56 -0.35 -21.26
N ASN A 57 -26.94 -0.44 -22.53
CA ASN A 57 -28.33 -0.63 -22.90
C ASN A 57 -28.71 -2.10 -22.65
N ALA A 58 -29.61 -2.33 -21.70
CA ALA A 58 -30.05 -3.67 -21.29
C ALA A 58 -30.76 -4.44 -22.41
N ASP A 59 -31.41 -3.74 -23.36
CA ASP A 59 -32.09 -4.38 -24.50
C ASP A 59 -31.07 -4.88 -25.54
N GLU A 60 -29.97 -4.15 -25.71
CA GLU A 60 -28.91 -4.47 -26.69
C GLU A 60 -27.88 -5.45 -26.12
N GLN A 61 -27.64 -5.41 -24.81
CA GLN A 61 -26.66 -6.24 -24.10
C GLN A 61 -27.34 -7.06 -22.97
N PRO A 62 -28.34 -7.90 -23.28
CA PRO A 62 -29.13 -8.60 -22.26
C PRO A 62 -28.33 -9.63 -21.48
N GLU A 63 -27.26 -10.19 -22.06
CA GLU A 63 -26.39 -11.15 -21.39
C GLU A 63 -25.65 -10.52 -20.21
N ILE A 64 -24.95 -9.41 -20.44
CA ILE A 64 -24.21 -8.68 -19.41
C ILE A 64 -25.17 -8.13 -18.35
N SER A 65 -26.24 -7.47 -18.79
CA SER A 65 -27.26 -6.93 -17.88
C SER A 65 -27.87 -8.03 -17.01
N GLY A 66 -28.22 -9.18 -17.61
CA GLY A 66 -28.78 -10.32 -16.91
C GLY A 66 -27.84 -10.92 -15.87
N GLN A 67 -26.56 -11.10 -16.21
CA GLN A 67 -25.55 -11.62 -15.28
C GLN A 67 -25.36 -10.70 -14.06
N LEU A 68 -25.18 -9.39 -14.30
CA LEU A 68 -25.04 -8.41 -13.21
C LEU A 68 -26.31 -8.34 -12.36
N SER A 69 -27.48 -8.37 -12.98
CA SER A 69 -28.76 -8.36 -12.25
C SER A 69 -28.92 -9.59 -11.37
N GLN A 70 -28.54 -10.78 -11.86
CA GLN A 70 -28.56 -12.01 -11.06
C GLN A 70 -27.58 -11.95 -9.88
N MET A 71 -26.36 -11.46 -10.11
CA MET A 71 -25.32 -11.37 -9.10
C MET A 71 -25.71 -10.45 -7.93
N PHE A 72 -26.39 -9.33 -8.22
CA PHE A 72 -26.86 -8.38 -7.21
C PHE A 72 -28.31 -8.65 -6.75
N GLY A 73 -29.00 -9.65 -7.29
CA GLY A 73 -30.39 -9.95 -6.95
C GLY A 73 -31.40 -8.88 -7.38
N VAL A 74 -31.07 -8.09 -8.40
CA VAL A 74 -31.87 -6.97 -8.91
C VAL A 74 -32.69 -7.40 -10.11
N ARG A 75 -33.88 -6.81 -10.30
CA ARG A 75 -34.79 -7.14 -11.41
C ARG A 75 -35.35 -5.92 -12.15
N SER A 76 -34.87 -4.73 -11.81
CA SER A 76 -35.42 -3.47 -12.33
C SER A 76 -34.29 -2.52 -12.72
N ILE A 77 -34.52 -1.75 -13.77
CA ILE A 77 -33.67 -0.63 -14.19
C ILE A 77 -34.32 0.72 -13.82
N PRO A 78 -33.54 1.80 -13.62
CA PRO A 78 -32.09 1.87 -13.74
C PRO A 78 -31.39 1.06 -12.65
N PHE A 79 -30.30 0.40 -13.04
CA PHE A 79 -29.43 -0.33 -12.11
C PHE A 79 -28.00 0.12 -12.40
N CYS A 80 -27.30 0.59 -11.38
CA CYS A 80 -25.92 1.03 -11.50
C CYS A 80 -24.99 0.11 -10.72
N VAL A 81 -23.85 -0.24 -11.31
CA VAL A 81 -22.83 -1.09 -10.68
C VAL A 81 -21.49 -0.37 -10.73
N LEU A 82 -20.83 -0.27 -9.59
CA LEU A 82 -19.48 0.28 -9.50
C LEU A 82 -18.45 -0.85 -9.58
N PHE A 83 -17.50 -0.70 -10.50
CA PHE A 83 -16.34 -1.57 -10.65
C PHE A 83 -15.09 -0.87 -10.15
N LYS A 84 -14.27 -1.60 -9.38
CA LYS A 84 -12.95 -1.16 -8.91
C LYS A 84 -12.06 -2.38 -8.71
N GLY A 85 -10.80 -2.29 -9.11
CA GLY A 85 -9.87 -3.41 -9.02
C GLY A 85 -10.30 -4.62 -9.87
N GLY A 86 -10.94 -4.37 -11.03
CA GLY A 86 -11.37 -5.42 -11.94
C GLY A 86 -12.62 -6.18 -11.49
N GLN A 87 -13.28 -5.75 -10.41
CA GLN A 87 -14.42 -6.43 -9.82
C GLN A 87 -15.59 -5.47 -9.57
N PRO A 88 -16.83 -5.95 -9.65
CA PRO A 88 -18.00 -5.20 -9.21
C PRO A 88 -18.05 -5.19 -7.67
N ILE A 89 -17.98 -4.01 -7.06
CA ILE A 89 -17.80 -3.85 -5.61
C ILE A 89 -19.04 -3.33 -4.87
N ASP A 90 -19.92 -2.59 -5.55
CA ASP A 90 -21.17 -2.06 -4.98
C ASP A 90 -22.14 -1.69 -6.11
N GLY A 91 -23.40 -1.44 -5.79
CA GLY A 91 -24.40 -1.02 -6.76
C GLY A 91 -25.67 -0.46 -6.12
N PHE A 92 -26.47 0.24 -6.92
CA PHE A 92 -27.74 0.80 -6.48
C PHE A 92 -28.81 0.70 -7.55
N VAL A 93 -30.08 0.69 -7.13
CA VAL A 93 -31.24 0.54 -8.00
C VAL A 93 -32.13 1.77 -7.91
N GLY A 94 -32.67 2.19 -9.06
CA GLY A 94 -33.59 3.32 -9.15
C GLY A 94 -32.89 4.67 -9.35
N ALA A 95 -33.70 5.69 -9.63
CA ALA A 95 -33.21 7.05 -9.79
C ALA A 95 -33.10 7.72 -8.41
N LEU A 96 -31.88 7.77 -7.87
CA LEU A 96 -31.58 8.39 -6.58
C LEU A 96 -31.37 9.92 -6.70
N PRO A 97 -31.63 10.70 -5.64
CA PRO A 97 -31.25 12.11 -5.59
C PRO A 97 -29.73 12.30 -5.71
N GLU A 98 -29.28 13.43 -6.25
CA GLU A 98 -27.85 13.74 -6.46
C GLU A 98 -27.02 13.58 -5.17
N GLU A 99 -27.55 13.98 -4.01
CA GLU A 99 -26.89 13.82 -2.71
C GLU A 99 -26.60 12.35 -2.38
N LYS A 100 -27.56 11.45 -2.62
CA LYS A 100 -27.39 10.01 -2.40
C LYS A 100 -26.43 9.37 -3.40
N LEU A 101 -26.35 9.91 -4.62
CA LEU A 101 -25.35 9.49 -5.59
C LEU A 101 -23.95 9.91 -5.16
N ARG A 102 -23.77 11.13 -4.63
CA ARG A 102 -22.50 11.57 -4.06
C ARG A 102 -22.09 10.72 -2.86
N GLU A 103 -22.99 10.50 -1.90
CA GLU A 103 -22.74 9.59 -0.77
C GLU A 103 -22.33 8.18 -1.25
N PHE A 104 -22.97 7.67 -2.31
CA PHE A 104 -22.60 6.38 -2.89
C PHE A 104 -21.18 6.41 -3.47
N LEU A 105 -20.86 7.42 -4.29
CA LEU A 105 -19.58 7.57 -4.97
C LEU A 105 -18.43 7.82 -3.98
N ASP A 106 -18.61 8.73 -3.02
CA ASP A 106 -17.57 9.15 -2.06
C ASP A 106 -17.12 8.02 -1.13
N ARG A 107 -17.89 6.92 -1.02
CA ARG A 107 -17.45 5.71 -0.30
C ARG A 107 -16.39 4.91 -1.04
N HIS A 108 -16.27 5.08 -2.35
CA HIS A 108 -15.49 4.19 -3.22
C HIS A 108 -14.51 4.91 -4.15
N VAL A 109 -14.84 6.16 -4.48
CA VAL A 109 -14.07 7.04 -5.34
C VAL A 109 -13.13 7.86 -4.46
N PRO A 110 -11.83 7.93 -4.78
CA PRO A 110 -10.90 8.74 -3.99
C PRO A 110 -11.37 10.18 -3.93
N SER A 111 -11.10 10.86 -2.82
CA SER A 111 -11.29 12.30 -2.68
C SER A 111 -10.37 13.07 -3.64
N ALA A 112 -10.59 14.38 -3.77
CA ALA A 112 -9.70 15.21 -4.59
C ALA A 112 -8.27 15.25 -4.03
N ASP A 113 -8.14 15.32 -2.70
CA ASP A 113 -6.85 15.33 -2.02
C ASP A 113 -6.15 13.97 -2.18
N GLU A 114 -6.87 12.86 -1.99
CA GLU A 114 -6.30 11.51 -2.20
C GLU A 114 -5.82 11.31 -3.65
N ALA A 115 -6.57 11.80 -4.64
CA ALA A 115 -6.16 11.71 -6.05
C ALA A 115 -4.92 12.58 -6.35
N ALA A 116 -4.87 13.81 -5.84
CA ALA A 116 -3.71 14.69 -6.01
C ALA A 116 -2.46 14.13 -5.31
N ALA A 117 -2.62 13.55 -4.12
CA ALA A 117 -1.52 12.89 -3.43
C ALA A 117 -0.99 11.68 -4.24
N GLU A 118 -1.87 10.87 -4.83
CA GLU A 118 -1.47 9.74 -5.67
C GLU A 118 -0.69 10.19 -6.92
N GLU A 119 -1.07 11.31 -7.55
CA GLU A 119 -0.33 11.89 -8.67
C GLU A 119 1.09 12.31 -8.25
N ASP A 120 1.24 12.96 -7.09
CA ASP A 120 2.56 13.33 -6.56
C ASP A 120 3.40 12.10 -6.19
N LEU A 121 2.79 11.02 -5.67
CA LEU A 121 3.48 9.75 -5.41
C LEU A 121 4.01 9.11 -6.69
N ALA A 122 3.19 9.05 -7.75
CA ALA A 122 3.58 8.51 -9.04
C ALA A 122 4.75 9.31 -9.64
N LEU A 123 4.67 10.65 -9.59
CA LEU A 123 5.76 11.51 -10.05
C LEU A 123 7.04 11.33 -9.21
N ALA A 124 6.93 11.14 -7.90
CA ALA A 124 8.09 10.84 -7.07
C ALA A 124 8.77 9.53 -7.47
N GLU A 125 8.00 8.48 -7.79
CA GLU A 125 8.56 7.21 -8.27
C GLU A 125 9.31 7.37 -9.60
N GLU A 126 8.74 8.13 -10.54
CA GLU A 126 9.38 8.47 -11.81
C GLU A 126 10.71 9.22 -11.60
N LEU A 127 10.70 10.26 -10.77
CA LEU A 127 11.90 11.06 -10.44
C LEU A 127 12.99 10.21 -9.77
N MET A 128 12.61 9.29 -8.88
CA MET A 128 13.55 8.32 -8.29
C MET A 128 14.17 7.40 -9.36
N ALA A 129 13.37 6.94 -10.31
CA ALA A 129 13.84 6.09 -11.41
C ALA A 129 14.77 6.84 -12.37
N GLU A 130 14.58 8.14 -12.53
CA GLU A 130 15.44 9.04 -13.31
C GLU A 130 16.72 9.44 -12.56
N GLY A 131 16.82 9.15 -11.27
CA GLY A 131 17.97 9.47 -10.44
C GLY A 131 17.97 10.91 -9.90
N ASP A 132 16.79 11.52 -9.76
CA ASP A 132 16.60 12.83 -9.10
C ASP A 132 15.92 12.69 -7.73
N PRO A 133 16.67 12.27 -6.69
CA PRO A 133 16.10 11.99 -5.37
C PRO A 133 15.63 13.24 -4.62
N GLU A 134 16.14 14.43 -4.93
CA GLU A 134 15.72 15.65 -4.23
C GLU A 134 14.32 16.07 -4.67
N SER A 135 14.06 16.12 -5.98
CA SER A 135 12.72 16.40 -6.51
C SER A 135 11.71 15.34 -6.10
N ALA A 136 12.12 14.06 -6.05
CA ALA A 136 11.26 12.99 -5.55
C ALA A 136 10.89 13.16 -4.07
N LEU A 137 11.84 13.59 -3.23
CA LEU A 137 11.58 13.87 -1.82
C LEU A 137 10.60 15.02 -1.63
N GLU A 138 10.69 16.07 -2.45
CA GLU A 138 9.72 17.18 -2.44
C GLU A 138 8.32 16.66 -2.77
N LYS A 139 8.19 15.82 -3.79
CA LYS A 139 6.90 15.23 -4.18
C LYS A 139 6.31 14.30 -3.12
N LEU A 140 7.13 13.46 -2.50
CA LEU A 140 6.70 12.63 -1.36
C LEU A 140 6.23 13.49 -0.17
N GLN A 141 6.91 14.61 0.09
CA GLN A 141 6.52 15.54 1.14
C GLN A 141 5.16 16.21 0.84
N GLU A 142 4.95 16.65 -0.41
CA GLU A 142 3.69 17.24 -0.88
C GLU A 142 2.54 16.23 -0.76
N ALA A 143 2.71 15.00 -1.23
CA ALA A 143 1.71 13.94 -1.10
C ALA A 143 1.31 13.69 0.36
N VAL A 144 2.27 13.62 1.27
CA VAL A 144 2.03 13.42 2.72
C VAL A 144 1.38 14.65 3.37
N ALA A 145 1.55 15.84 2.81
CA ALA A 145 0.90 17.06 3.28
C ALA A 145 -0.56 17.14 2.81
N ILE A 146 -0.83 16.69 1.58
CA ILE A 146 -2.17 16.66 0.97
C ILE A 146 -3.03 15.57 1.63
N ASP A 147 -2.48 14.36 1.80
CA ASP A 147 -3.13 13.26 2.54
C ASP A 147 -2.28 12.81 3.74
N PRO A 148 -2.40 13.50 4.90
CA PRO A 148 -1.68 13.14 6.11
C PRO A 148 -2.05 11.77 6.68
N GLY A 149 -3.20 11.22 6.28
CA GLY A 149 -3.73 9.93 6.72
C GLY A 149 -3.15 8.74 5.98
N ASN A 150 -2.52 8.96 4.82
CA ASN A 150 -1.85 7.92 4.04
C ASN A 150 -0.53 7.49 4.69
N ASP A 151 -0.62 6.50 5.57
CA ASP A 151 0.53 5.94 6.27
C ASP A 151 1.53 5.25 5.32
N THR A 152 1.07 4.76 4.16
CA THR A 152 1.95 4.18 3.13
C THR A 152 2.82 5.26 2.48
N ALA A 153 2.20 6.35 2.00
CA ALA A 153 2.91 7.51 1.48
C ALA A 153 3.93 8.08 2.49
N ARG A 154 3.51 8.16 3.76
CA ARG A 154 4.39 8.63 4.83
C ARG A 154 5.57 7.68 5.07
N TYR A 155 5.35 6.37 5.04
CA TYR A 155 6.43 5.39 5.14
C TYR A 155 7.41 5.51 3.96
N ASP A 156 6.92 5.68 2.74
CA ASP A 156 7.77 5.82 1.56
C ASP A 156 8.61 7.11 1.65
N TYR A 157 8.02 8.21 2.12
CA TYR A 157 8.74 9.45 2.42
C TYR A 157 9.82 9.25 3.49
N LEU A 158 9.48 8.59 4.62
CA LEU A 158 10.44 8.27 5.68
C LEU A 158 11.61 7.43 5.18
N ARG A 159 11.32 6.42 4.36
CA ARG A 159 12.32 5.54 3.76
C ARG A 159 13.25 6.32 2.83
N ALA A 160 12.71 7.20 1.99
CA ALA A 160 13.50 8.04 1.10
C ALA A 160 14.43 8.98 1.89
N LEU A 161 13.90 9.66 2.92
CA LEU A 161 14.70 10.54 3.79
C LEU A 161 15.84 9.80 4.49
N LEU A 162 15.56 8.62 5.07
CA LEU A 162 16.56 7.79 5.74
C LEU A 162 17.62 7.27 4.77
N THR A 163 17.22 6.92 3.56
CA THR A 163 18.15 6.50 2.50
C THR A 163 19.09 7.64 2.11
N ALA A 164 18.56 8.87 2.04
CA ALA A 164 19.32 10.10 1.78
C ALA A 164 20.12 10.62 3.00
N GLY A 165 20.02 9.97 4.17
CA GLY A 165 20.70 10.41 5.40
C GLY A 165 20.08 11.66 6.06
N ARG A 166 18.86 12.07 5.67
CA ARG A 166 18.13 13.23 6.21
C ARG A 166 17.41 12.88 7.51
N VAL A 167 18.17 12.44 8.53
CA VAL A 167 17.65 11.85 9.78
C VAL A 167 16.73 12.80 10.55
N ALA A 168 17.10 14.09 10.67
CA ALA A 168 16.30 15.08 11.40
C ALA A 168 14.93 15.33 10.73
N GLU A 169 14.86 15.20 9.41
CA GLU A 169 13.60 15.30 8.67
C GLU A 169 12.76 14.04 8.83
N ALA A 170 13.39 12.87 8.75
CA ALA A 170 12.71 11.60 9.00
C ALA A 170 12.09 11.56 10.39
N ARG A 171 12.81 12.04 11.42
CA ARG A 171 12.29 12.16 12.79
C ARG A 171 11.02 13.03 12.86
N ARG A 172 11.04 14.20 12.22
CA ARG A 172 9.88 15.11 12.18
C ARG A 172 8.69 14.50 11.44
N ALA A 173 8.93 13.86 10.30
CA ALA A 173 7.89 13.21 9.50
C ALA A 173 7.28 11.97 10.19
N PHE A 174 8.03 11.34 11.10
CA PHE A 174 7.62 10.16 11.85
C PHE A 174 6.76 10.50 13.08
N GLU A 175 6.98 11.66 13.71
CA GLU A 175 6.30 12.07 14.95
C GLU A 175 4.76 11.87 14.90
N PRO A 176 4.03 12.27 13.84
CA PRO A 176 2.57 12.12 13.79
C PRO A 176 2.09 10.66 13.77
N VAL A 177 2.96 9.71 13.41
CA VAL A 177 2.63 8.29 13.29
C VAL A 177 3.37 7.40 14.28
N ALA A 178 4.12 7.99 15.22
CA ALA A 178 4.86 7.25 16.23
C ALA A 178 3.96 6.35 17.10
N SER A 179 2.71 6.73 17.33
CA SER A 179 1.72 5.91 18.07
C SER A 179 1.22 4.71 17.27
N LYS A 180 1.39 4.70 15.94
CA LYS A 180 0.89 3.65 15.04
C LYS A 180 1.88 2.49 14.83
N VAL A 181 3.09 2.54 15.42
CA VAL A 181 4.12 1.49 15.25
C VAL A 181 3.71 0.09 15.70
N MET A 182 2.68 -0.01 16.56
CA MET A 182 2.13 -1.31 16.97
C MET A 182 1.12 -1.88 15.96
N LEU A 183 0.63 -1.04 15.05
CA LEU A 183 -0.37 -1.37 14.03
C LEU A 183 0.26 -1.58 12.66
N ASP A 184 1.35 -0.87 12.35
CA ASP A 184 2.07 -1.00 11.08
C ASP A 184 3.54 -1.38 11.31
N ALA A 185 3.93 -2.56 10.82
CA ALA A 185 5.28 -3.08 10.91
C ALA A 185 6.31 -2.24 10.14
N ARG A 186 5.91 -1.61 9.03
CA ARG A 186 6.77 -0.74 8.21
C ARG A 186 7.11 0.53 8.97
N LEU A 187 6.12 1.15 9.63
CA LEU A 187 6.35 2.30 10.50
C LEU A 187 7.22 1.93 11.71
N SER A 188 6.97 0.77 12.33
CA SER A 188 7.85 0.24 13.38
C SER A 188 9.30 0.14 12.90
N ALA A 189 9.51 -0.40 11.70
CA ALA A 189 10.83 -0.57 11.12
C ALA A 189 11.53 0.76 10.82
N ALA A 190 10.81 1.74 10.28
CA ALA A 190 11.31 3.11 10.11
C ALA A 190 11.72 3.73 11.46
N GLY A 191 10.92 3.56 12.51
CA GLY A 191 11.25 4.01 13.86
C GLY A 191 12.58 3.44 14.39
N HIS A 192 12.79 2.13 14.21
CA HIS A 192 14.06 1.46 14.55
C HIS A 192 15.24 2.01 13.74
N TRP A 193 15.06 2.30 12.46
CA TRP A 193 16.11 2.86 11.60
C TRP A 193 16.47 4.29 12.02
N ILE A 194 15.48 5.16 12.29
CA ILE A 194 15.76 6.52 12.76
C ILE A 194 16.54 6.47 14.10
N ALA A 195 16.12 5.61 15.04
CA ALA A 195 16.83 5.46 16.32
C ALA A 195 18.27 4.95 16.15
N ALA A 196 18.51 4.08 15.16
CA ALA A 196 19.87 3.63 14.83
C ALA A 196 20.71 4.76 14.22
N CYS A 197 20.15 5.57 13.33
CA CYS A 197 20.83 6.72 12.74
C CYS A 197 21.20 7.77 13.80
N GLU A 198 20.27 8.15 14.67
CA GLU A 198 20.51 9.09 15.77
C GLU A 198 21.58 8.57 16.74
N LYS A 199 21.56 7.26 17.04
CA LYS A 199 22.59 6.65 17.88
C LYS A 199 23.96 6.62 17.21
N ALA A 200 24.01 6.40 15.90
CA ALA A 200 25.26 6.30 15.15
C ALA A 200 26.07 7.61 15.15
N GLU A 201 25.42 8.77 15.22
CA GLU A 201 26.08 10.09 15.32
C GLU A 201 26.97 10.23 16.58
N SER A 202 26.63 9.49 17.64
CA SER A 202 27.33 9.53 18.93
C SER A 202 27.95 8.18 19.32
N ALA A 203 28.04 7.25 18.38
CA ALA A 203 28.56 5.91 18.62
C ALA A 203 30.08 5.92 18.82
N ARG A 204 30.56 4.98 19.64
CA ARG A 204 31.98 4.65 19.79
C ARG A 204 32.55 4.23 18.43
N ALA A 205 33.85 4.50 18.25
CA ALA A 205 34.56 4.05 17.06
C ALA A 205 34.46 2.52 16.89
N PRO A 206 34.34 2.00 15.65
CA PRO A 206 34.21 0.56 15.40
C PRO A 206 35.29 -0.30 16.08
N ASP A 207 36.54 0.15 16.10
CA ASP A 207 37.64 -0.57 16.74
C ASP A 207 37.49 -0.66 18.26
N ALA A 208 36.94 0.39 18.89
CA ALA A 208 36.67 0.39 20.33
C ALA A 208 35.51 -0.54 20.68
N LEU A 209 34.48 -0.58 19.85
CA LEU A 209 33.37 -1.54 19.98
C LEU A 209 33.87 -2.98 19.81
N ALA A 210 34.69 -3.24 18.79
CA ALA A 210 35.29 -4.55 18.54
C ALA A 210 36.17 -5.00 19.72
N ALA A 211 37.00 -4.10 20.27
CA ALA A 211 37.83 -4.40 21.44
C ALA A 211 36.98 -4.72 22.69
N ALA A 212 35.91 -3.97 22.95
CA ALA A 212 34.99 -4.23 24.06
C ALA A 212 34.31 -5.60 23.93
N ILE A 213 33.82 -5.92 22.73
CA ILE A 213 33.18 -7.21 22.43
C ILE A 213 34.18 -8.38 22.54
N ALA A 214 35.43 -8.18 22.13
CA ALA A 214 36.49 -9.18 22.27
C ALA A 214 36.85 -9.43 23.74
N ALA A 215 36.91 -8.38 24.57
CA ALA A 215 37.17 -8.47 25.99
C ALA A 215 36.00 -9.12 26.77
N ASN A 216 34.76 -8.86 26.36
CA ASN A 216 33.56 -9.45 26.93
C ASN A 216 32.55 -9.81 25.85
N ARG A 217 32.44 -11.11 25.52
CA ARG A 217 31.50 -11.59 24.48
C ARG A 217 30.02 -11.38 24.82
N ARG A 218 29.70 -11.06 26.07
CA ARG A 218 28.35 -10.72 26.57
C ARG A 218 28.17 -9.21 26.78
N ASP A 219 29.07 -8.37 26.29
CA ASP A 219 28.85 -6.92 26.18
C ASP A 219 27.83 -6.66 25.05
N PHE A 220 26.57 -6.91 25.36
CA PHE A 220 25.46 -6.77 24.42
C PHE A 220 25.18 -5.31 24.09
N ASP A 221 25.49 -4.38 24.99
CA ASP A 221 25.39 -2.94 24.72
C ASP A 221 26.37 -2.53 23.62
N ALA A 222 27.65 -2.92 23.72
CA ALA A 222 28.63 -2.66 22.65
C ALA A 222 28.26 -3.35 21.33
N ARG A 223 27.75 -4.59 21.40
CA ARG A 223 27.34 -5.31 20.19
C ARG A 223 26.11 -4.69 19.52
N PHE A 224 25.13 -4.26 20.31
CA PHE A 224 23.93 -3.60 19.80
C PHE A 224 24.27 -2.23 19.20
N GLU A 225 25.17 -1.48 19.84
CA GLU A 225 25.68 -0.21 19.30
C GLU A 225 26.39 -0.42 17.95
N LEU A 226 27.24 -1.45 17.83
CA LEU A 226 27.86 -1.81 16.55
C LEU A 226 26.80 -2.16 15.49
N ALA A 227 25.78 -2.93 15.85
CA ALA A 227 24.66 -3.23 14.95
C ALA A 227 23.93 -1.95 14.48
N GLN A 228 23.71 -0.98 15.38
CA GLN A 228 23.10 0.30 15.03
C GLN A 228 23.96 1.10 14.05
N THR A 229 25.30 1.10 14.19
CA THR A 229 26.19 1.77 13.22
C THR A 229 26.14 1.11 11.84
N HIS A 230 26.04 -0.22 11.78
CA HIS A 230 25.82 -0.94 10.52
C HIS A 230 24.46 -0.60 9.91
N PHE A 231 23.40 -0.60 10.72
CA PHE A 231 22.05 -0.31 10.26
C PHE A 231 21.92 1.13 9.73
N ALA A 232 22.44 2.12 10.44
CA ALA A 232 22.49 3.51 9.99
C ALA A 232 23.23 3.65 8.66
N ALA A 233 24.30 2.89 8.46
CA ALA A 233 25.06 2.84 7.22
C ALA A 233 24.46 1.89 6.15
N GLN A 234 23.19 1.47 6.29
CA GLN A 234 22.46 0.59 5.37
C GLN A 234 23.13 -0.78 5.14
N ARG A 235 24.03 -1.18 6.04
CA ARG A 235 24.74 -2.47 6.06
C ARG A 235 23.90 -3.51 6.80
N PHE A 236 22.71 -3.79 6.25
CA PHE A 236 21.65 -4.56 6.92
C PHE A 236 22.07 -5.97 7.34
N THR A 237 22.79 -6.69 6.48
CA THR A 237 23.26 -8.06 6.79
C THR A 237 24.24 -8.08 7.96
N GLN A 238 25.20 -7.14 7.98
CA GLN A 238 26.16 -6.99 9.08
C GLN A 238 25.46 -6.60 10.38
N ALA A 239 24.49 -5.67 10.33
CA ALA A 239 23.68 -5.33 11.49
C ALA A 239 22.94 -6.55 12.04
N MET A 240 22.28 -7.33 11.17
CA MET A 240 21.57 -8.54 11.57
C MET A 240 22.47 -9.62 12.15
N ASP A 241 23.69 -9.81 11.62
CA ASP A 241 24.63 -10.79 12.18
C ASP A 241 25.04 -10.41 13.62
N GLU A 242 25.30 -9.13 13.91
CA GLU A 242 25.58 -8.66 15.28
C GLU A 242 24.37 -8.81 16.22
N LEU A 243 23.15 -8.51 15.74
CA LEU A 243 21.92 -8.67 16.52
C LEU A 243 21.65 -10.16 16.83
N LEU A 244 21.92 -11.05 15.88
CA LEU A 244 21.72 -12.49 16.07
C LEU A 244 22.62 -13.05 17.18
N GLU A 245 23.87 -12.58 17.27
CA GLU A 245 24.79 -12.98 18.34
C GLU A 245 24.27 -12.58 19.74
N ILE A 246 23.51 -11.49 19.85
CA ILE A 246 22.80 -11.13 21.10
C ILE A 246 21.67 -12.12 21.35
N VAL A 247 20.76 -12.28 20.37
CA VAL A 247 19.57 -13.14 20.49
C VAL A 247 19.93 -14.59 20.85
N MET A 248 21.01 -15.13 20.28
CA MET A 248 21.48 -16.49 20.56
C MET A 248 22.00 -16.68 22.00
N ARG A 249 22.45 -15.61 22.68
CA ARG A 249 23.00 -15.68 24.05
C ARG A 249 22.05 -15.17 25.12
N ASP A 250 21.14 -14.28 24.75
CA ASP A 250 20.11 -13.71 25.60
C ASP A 250 18.94 -13.16 24.76
N LYS A 251 17.88 -13.97 24.65
CA LYS A 251 16.68 -13.64 23.85
C LYS A 251 15.87 -12.49 24.47
N ALA A 252 16.00 -12.26 25.78
CA ALA A 252 15.20 -11.31 26.54
C ALA A 252 15.92 -9.99 26.79
N TRP A 253 17.21 -9.90 26.44
CA TRP A 253 18.02 -8.71 26.65
C TRP A 253 17.31 -7.44 26.19
N ASN A 254 17.27 -6.45 27.09
CA ASN A 254 16.68 -5.14 26.88
C ASN A 254 15.24 -5.17 26.32
N GLY A 255 14.38 -6.04 26.85
CA GLY A 255 13.00 -6.14 26.40
C GLY A 255 12.88 -6.62 24.95
N GLU A 256 13.79 -7.51 24.55
CA GLU A 256 13.87 -8.13 23.22
C GLU A 256 14.23 -7.15 22.10
N LEU A 257 14.86 -6.01 22.44
CA LEU A 257 15.19 -4.94 21.50
C LEU A 257 16.05 -5.44 20.32
N ALA A 258 16.99 -6.36 20.57
CA ALA A 258 17.81 -6.94 19.52
C ALA A 258 16.96 -7.71 18.49
N ARG A 259 16.00 -8.52 18.96
CA ARG A 259 15.08 -9.27 18.10
C ARG A 259 14.15 -8.34 17.33
N LYS A 260 13.58 -7.33 17.99
CA LYS A 260 12.68 -6.35 17.36
C LYS A 260 13.40 -5.58 16.24
N THR A 261 14.63 -5.14 16.50
CA THR A 261 15.47 -4.46 15.50
C THR A 261 15.83 -5.39 14.33
N TYR A 262 16.09 -6.67 14.60
CA TYR A 262 16.34 -7.66 13.54
C TYR A 262 15.13 -7.81 12.62
N VAL A 263 13.93 -7.94 13.19
CA VAL A 263 12.67 -8.05 12.43
C VAL A 263 12.40 -6.77 11.64
N ALA A 264 12.66 -5.59 12.22
CA ALA A 264 12.58 -4.32 11.50
C ALA A 264 13.48 -4.29 10.26
N ILE A 265 14.72 -4.77 10.35
CA ILE A 265 15.62 -4.83 9.19
C ILE A 265 15.06 -5.79 8.12
N LEU A 266 14.53 -6.95 8.52
CA LEU A 266 13.88 -7.87 7.57
C LEU A 266 12.68 -7.25 6.86
N GLU A 267 11.90 -6.42 7.55
CA GLU A 267 10.76 -5.70 6.97
C GLU A 267 11.25 -4.68 5.92
N LEU A 268 12.30 -3.92 6.21
CA LEU A 268 12.89 -2.94 5.28
C LEU A 268 13.50 -3.60 4.04
N MET A 269 14.13 -4.76 4.20
CA MET A 269 14.69 -5.56 3.11
C MET A 269 13.62 -6.32 2.31
N GLY A 270 12.43 -6.50 2.89
CA GLY A 270 11.31 -7.10 2.20
C GLY A 270 10.89 -6.25 1.00
N LYS A 271 10.59 -6.90 -0.12
CA LYS A 271 9.84 -6.22 -1.19
C LYS A 271 8.45 -5.87 -0.65
N PRO A 272 7.88 -4.70 -1.01
CA PRO A 272 6.48 -4.44 -0.72
C PRO A 272 5.67 -5.61 -1.27
N ALA A 273 4.84 -6.19 -0.41
CA ALA A 273 3.94 -7.25 -0.86
C ALA A 273 3.11 -6.65 -2.01
N PRO A 274 2.95 -7.36 -3.14
CA PRO A 274 2.01 -6.89 -4.15
C PRO A 274 0.68 -6.65 -3.45
N VAL A 275 0.08 -5.47 -3.67
CA VAL A 275 -1.24 -5.13 -3.13
C VAL A 275 -2.13 -6.31 -3.43
N LYS A 276 -2.55 -7.03 -2.38
CA LYS A 276 -3.51 -8.10 -2.55
C LYS A 276 -4.77 -7.41 -3.04
N ALA A 277 -5.08 -7.53 -4.32
CA ALA A 277 -6.44 -7.37 -4.78
C ALA A 277 -7.27 -8.30 -3.87
N GLU A 278 -8.13 -7.73 -3.04
CA GLU A 278 -9.09 -8.49 -2.26
C GLU A 278 -10.01 -9.20 -3.26
N ALA A 279 -9.62 -10.42 -3.64
CA ALA A 279 -10.48 -11.32 -4.36
C ALA A 279 -11.55 -11.79 -3.38
N ALA A 280 -12.63 -11.03 -3.28
CA ALA A 280 -13.92 -11.55 -2.85
C ALA A 280 -14.39 -12.53 -3.93
N ALA A 281 -13.95 -13.79 -3.84
CA ALA A 281 -14.37 -14.83 -4.77
C ALA A 281 -15.90 -15.03 -4.66
N PRO A 282 -16.67 -14.90 -5.76
CA PRO A 282 -18.00 -15.48 -5.79
C PRO A 282 -17.84 -17.00 -5.81
N LYS A 283 -18.58 -17.70 -4.94
CA LYS A 283 -18.73 -19.15 -5.01
C LYS A 283 -19.41 -19.53 -6.31
N GLY A 284 -18.61 -19.86 -7.32
CA GLY A 284 -19.05 -20.38 -8.61
C GLY A 284 -17.89 -21.13 -9.27
N THR A 285 -18.03 -22.43 -9.39
CA THR A 285 -17.03 -23.41 -9.82
C THR A 285 -16.40 -23.11 -11.19
N LEU A 286 -15.07 -22.98 -11.22
CA LEU A 286 -14.22 -23.35 -12.34
C LEU A 286 -12.87 -23.82 -11.76
N GLU A 287 -12.70 -25.14 -11.72
CA GLU A 287 -11.44 -25.79 -11.35
C GLU A 287 -10.47 -25.70 -12.54
N VAL A 288 -9.37 -24.98 -12.36
CA VAL A 288 -8.12 -25.24 -13.09
C VAL A 288 -6.98 -25.24 -12.07
N ALA A 289 -6.38 -26.41 -11.92
CA ALA A 289 -5.25 -26.65 -11.05
C ALA A 289 -4.08 -25.71 -11.37
N GLY A 290 -3.61 -25.00 -10.35
CA GLY A 290 -2.36 -24.25 -10.37
C GLY A 290 -1.92 -23.99 -8.95
N LYS A 291 -0.86 -24.67 -8.50
CA LYS A 291 -0.19 -24.39 -7.23
C LYS A 291 0.06 -22.89 -7.12
N VAL A 292 -0.46 -22.25 -6.08
CA VAL A 292 -0.12 -20.88 -5.72
C VAL A 292 1.37 -20.87 -5.40
N ASN A 293 2.17 -20.48 -6.38
CA ASN A 293 3.59 -20.26 -6.22
C ASN A 293 3.71 -18.88 -5.56
N THR A 294 3.92 -18.83 -4.25
CA THR A 294 4.20 -17.55 -3.55
C THR A 294 5.46 -16.97 -4.16
N ALA A 295 5.32 -15.80 -4.77
CA ALA A 295 6.35 -15.15 -5.56
C ALA A 295 7.67 -15.01 -4.78
N SER A 296 8.76 -15.35 -5.49
CA SER A 296 10.19 -15.24 -5.15
C SER A 296 10.51 -14.28 -4.01
N ALA A 297 10.69 -14.81 -2.79
CA ALA A 297 11.35 -14.11 -1.71
C ALA A 297 12.84 -13.90 -2.04
N ASP A 298 13.41 -12.77 -1.61
CA ASP A 298 14.85 -12.52 -1.71
C ASP A 298 15.59 -13.64 -0.95
N PRO A 299 16.49 -14.41 -1.62
CA PRO A 299 17.20 -15.53 -1.00
C PRO A 299 17.97 -15.14 0.27
N VAL A 300 18.46 -13.89 0.34
CA VAL A 300 19.16 -13.35 1.50
C VAL A 300 18.18 -13.14 2.65
N VAL A 301 17.04 -12.49 2.41
CA VAL A 301 16.01 -12.27 3.43
C VAL A 301 15.53 -13.61 4.01
N ASP A 302 15.30 -14.61 3.16
CA ASP A 302 14.90 -15.95 3.60
C ASP A 302 15.98 -16.66 4.43
N GLN A 303 17.25 -16.48 4.06
CA GLN A 303 18.35 -17.01 4.85
C GLN A 303 18.37 -16.40 6.26
N TYR A 304 18.20 -15.09 6.39
CA TYR A 304 18.18 -14.42 7.69
C TYR A 304 16.91 -14.76 8.49
N ARG A 305 15.74 -14.89 7.86
CA ARG A 305 14.53 -15.44 8.53
C ARG A 305 14.78 -16.83 9.12
N ARG A 306 15.45 -17.72 8.39
CA ARG A 306 15.83 -19.06 8.90
C ARG A 306 16.81 -18.97 10.06
N LYS A 307 17.85 -18.14 9.96
CA LYS A 307 18.82 -17.91 11.05
C LYS A 307 18.11 -17.46 12.33
N LEU A 308 17.19 -16.49 12.23
CA LEU A 308 16.43 -16.01 13.38
C LEU A 308 15.56 -17.10 13.99
N SER A 309 14.83 -17.85 13.17
CA SER A 309 14.02 -18.98 13.63
C SER A 309 14.86 -19.99 14.41
N MET A 310 16.01 -20.41 13.87
CA MET A 310 16.93 -21.34 14.54
C MET A 310 17.50 -20.81 15.87
N ALA A 311 17.65 -19.49 16.01
CA ALA A 311 18.12 -18.90 17.27
C ALA A 311 17.02 -18.84 18.34
N LEU A 312 15.75 -18.83 17.94
CA LEU A 312 14.60 -18.73 18.86
C LEU A 312 14.12 -20.09 19.39
N PHE A 313 14.31 -21.16 18.62
CA PHE A 313 14.05 -22.55 19.06
C PHE A 313 15.31 -23.20 19.66
#